data_AF-A0ABD1BPY7-F1
#
_entry.id   AF-A0ABD1BPY7-F1
#
_cell.length_a   1.000
_cell.length_b   1.000
_cell.length_c   1.000
_cell.angle_alpha   90.00
_cell.angle_beta   90.00
_cell.angle_gamma   90.00
#
_symmetry.space_group_name_H-M   'P 1'
#
loop_
_entity.id
_entity.type
_entity.pdbx_description
1 polymer ?
#
loop_
_entity_poly.entity_id
_entity_poly.type
_entity_poly.pdbx_seq_one_letter_code
_entity_poly.pdbx_strand_id
1 'polypeptide(L)'
;MKIVAQTIQEVLWDNPPIPENQATCALFYSISSTQPGLAGINLGKFLIKRVITLVKKDMPHVSKFATLSPIPGFMQWLISKLSSQSRFAEDERGTQSNSPSSTFS
;
A
#
# COMPACT_ATOMS: atom_id res chain seq x y z
N MET A 1 -3.36 3.18 -20.59
CA MET A 1 -2.19 2.30 -20.77
C MET A 1 -2.57 1.01 -21.49
N LYS A 2 -1.60 0.25 -22.05
CA LYS A 2 -1.86 -1.09 -22.61
C LYS A 2 -1.84 -2.22 -21.57
N ILE A 3 -1.08 -2.03 -20.49
CA ILE A 3 -0.93 -2.97 -19.37
C ILE A 3 -1.10 -2.23 -18.04
N VAL A 4 -1.23 -2.99 -16.94
CA VAL A 4 -1.24 -2.42 -15.58
C VAL A 4 0.20 -2.05 -15.22
N ALA A 5 0.44 -0.79 -14.84
CA ALA A 5 1.75 -0.34 -14.39
C ALA A 5 2.14 -0.99 -13.06
N GLN A 6 3.44 -1.21 -12.87
CA GLN A 6 3.99 -1.77 -11.62
C GLN A 6 4.56 -0.69 -10.70
N THR A 7 4.93 0.46 -11.28
CA THR A 7 5.55 1.58 -10.55
C THR A 7 4.81 2.88 -10.83
N ILE A 8 4.97 3.89 -9.97
CA ILE A 8 4.32 5.20 -10.18
C ILE A 8 5.02 5.99 -11.29
N GLN A 9 6.31 5.76 -11.50
CA GLN A 9 7.12 6.35 -12.57
C GLN A 9 6.60 5.95 -13.94
N GLU A 10 6.08 4.72 -14.08
CA GLU A 10 5.35 4.27 -15.26
C GLU A 10 3.97 4.92 -15.41
N VAL A 11 3.54 5.85 -14.57
CA VAL A 11 2.25 6.56 -14.70
C VAL A 11 2.45 8.06 -14.90
N LEU A 12 3.54 8.61 -14.37
CA LEU A 12 3.86 10.03 -14.39
C LEU A 12 4.64 10.37 -15.66
N TRP A 13 3.91 10.72 -16.73
CA TRP A 13 4.49 11.20 -17.97
C TRP A 13 4.12 12.64 -18.26
N ASP A 14 5.09 13.44 -18.72
CA ASP A 14 4.81 14.75 -19.33
C ASP A 14 4.24 14.59 -20.75
N ASN A 15 4.70 13.55 -21.48
CA ASN A 15 4.19 13.16 -22.78
C ASN A 15 3.80 11.68 -22.77
N PRO A 16 2.51 11.33 -22.86
CA PRO A 16 2.05 9.94 -22.81
C PRO A 16 2.65 9.08 -23.93
N PRO A 17 3.13 7.85 -23.64
CA PRO A 17 3.77 6.99 -24.62
C PRO A 17 2.80 6.41 -25.66
N ILE A 18 1.49 6.49 -25.41
CA ILE A 18 0.44 6.02 -26.32
C ILE A 18 -0.70 7.04 -26.39
N PRO A 19 -1.40 7.13 -27.53
CA PRO A 19 -2.66 7.85 -27.63
C PRO A 19 -3.73 7.28 -26.69
N GLU A 20 -4.62 8.15 -26.22
CA GLU A 20 -5.70 7.78 -25.29
C GLU A 20 -6.63 6.70 -25.83
N ASN A 21 -6.98 6.76 -27.12
CA ASN A 21 -7.84 5.78 -27.80
C ASN A 21 -7.23 4.38 -27.96
N GLN A 22 -5.95 4.21 -27.61
CA GLN A 22 -5.27 2.90 -27.59
C GLN A 22 -5.13 2.34 -26.17
N ALA A 23 -5.60 3.06 -25.16
CA ALA A 23 -5.54 2.60 -23.78
C ALA A 23 -6.56 1.47 -23.55
N THR A 24 -6.11 0.33 -23.03
CA THR A 24 -6.98 -0.79 -22.64
C THR A 24 -7.16 -0.91 -21.12
N CYS A 25 -6.39 -0.12 -20.37
CA CYS A 25 -6.34 -0.12 -18.92
C CYS A 25 -6.40 1.30 -18.32
N ALA A 26 -7.23 1.44 -17.27
CA ALA A 26 -7.34 2.61 -16.42
C ALA A 26 -6.80 2.32 -15.01
N LEU A 27 -5.89 3.17 -14.53
CA LEU A 27 -5.25 3.06 -13.22
C LEU A 27 -5.70 4.19 -12.30
N PHE A 28 -6.12 3.83 -11.09
CA PHE A 28 -6.37 4.77 -10.01
C PHE A 28 -5.11 4.85 -9.13
N TYR A 29 -4.26 5.85 -9.38
CA TYR A 29 -3.00 6.03 -8.64
C TYR A 29 -3.11 6.98 -7.44
N SER A 30 -4.14 7.83 -7.42
CA SER A 30 -4.39 8.78 -6.33
C SER A 30 -5.88 8.96 -6.11
N ILE A 31 -6.30 8.86 -4.85
CA ILE A 31 -7.67 9.09 -4.39
C ILE A 31 -7.56 9.89 -3.09
N SER A 32 -7.96 11.15 -3.13
CA SER A 32 -7.79 12.07 -2.00
C SER A 32 -9.11 12.73 -1.62
N SER A 33 -9.36 12.89 -0.32
CA SER A 33 -10.41 13.78 0.18
C SER A 33 -9.87 15.20 0.21
N THR A 34 -10.59 16.15 -0.40
CA THR A 34 -10.20 17.57 -0.43
C THR A 34 -10.70 18.34 0.79
N GLN A 35 -11.68 17.80 1.52
CA GLN A 35 -12.32 18.46 2.65
C GLN A 35 -11.96 17.74 3.96
N PRO A 36 -11.16 18.37 4.84
CA PRO A 36 -10.83 17.79 6.15
C PRO A 36 -12.07 17.53 7.01
N GLY A 37 -13.12 18.34 6.88
CA GLY A 37 -14.39 18.18 7.60
C GLY A 37 -15.19 16.92 7.24
N LEU A 38 -14.81 16.21 6.16
CA LEU A 38 -15.39 14.92 5.78
C LEU A 38 -14.46 13.74 6.09
N ALA A 39 -13.37 13.97 6.84
CA ALA A 39 -12.48 12.91 7.27
C ALA A 39 -13.25 11.86 8.07
N GLY A 40 -13.06 10.58 7.74
CA GLY A 40 -13.75 9.45 8.37
C GLY A 40 -15.02 8.99 7.63
N ILE A 41 -15.53 9.74 6.65
CA ILE A 41 -16.65 9.28 5.82
C ILE A 41 -16.12 8.41 4.67
N ASN A 42 -16.57 7.16 4.61
CA ASN A 42 -16.12 6.20 3.58
C ASN A 42 -16.90 6.38 2.26
N LEU A 43 -16.48 7.37 1.46
CA LEU A 43 -17.02 7.61 0.11
C LEU A 43 -16.25 6.86 -0.99
N GLY A 44 -15.07 6.31 -0.68
CA GLY A 44 -14.14 5.77 -1.69
C GLY A 44 -14.73 4.68 -2.57
N LYS A 45 -15.45 3.71 -1.98
CA LYS A 45 -16.05 2.59 -2.72
C LYS A 45 -17.06 3.06 -3.79
N PHE A 46 -17.85 4.09 -3.49
CA PHE A 46 -18.85 4.62 -4.40
C PHE A 46 -18.22 5.49 -5.50
N LEU A 47 -17.20 6.28 -5.17
CA LEU A 47 -16.45 7.08 -6.13
C LEU A 47 -15.82 6.19 -7.20
N ILE A 48 -15.15 5.11 -6.80
CA ILE A 48 -14.51 4.19 -7.75
C ILE A 48 -15.53 3.50 -8.64
N LYS A 49 -16.64 3.00 -8.08
CA LYS A 49 -17.70 2.39 -8.89
C LYS A 49 -18.29 3.36 -9.91
N ARG A 50 -18.50 4.63 -9.54
CA ARG A 50 -19.01 5.67 -10.44
C ARG A 50 -18.01 5.96 -11.56
N VAL A 51 -16.73 6.15 -11.24
CA VAL A 51 -15.70 6.44 -12.25
C VAL A 51 -15.55 5.27 -13.22
N ILE A 52 -15.53 4.02 -12.74
CA ILE A 52 -15.49 2.84 -13.63
C ILE A 52 -16.69 2.85 -14.60
N THR A 53 -17.88 3.19 -14.11
CA THR A 53 -19.09 3.24 -14.94
C THR A 53 -18.97 4.31 -16.04
N LEU A 54 -18.46 5.49 -15.70
CA LEU A 54 -18.24 6.58 -16.65
C LEU A 54 -17.16 6.20 -17.69
N VAL A 55 -16.02 5.69 -17.25
CA VAL A 55 -14.94 5.26 -18.15
C VAL A 55 -15.41 4.16 -19.11
N LYS A 56 -16.20 3.17 -18.64
CA LYS A 56 -16.76 2.14 -19.53
C LYS A 56 -17.72 2.69 -20.58
N LYS A 57 -18.45 3.76 -20.25
CA LYS A 57 -19.37 4.42 -21.18
C LYS A 57 -18.61 5.20 -22.25
N ASP A 58 -17.60 5.97 -21.85
CA ASP A 58 -16.90 6.90 -22.74
C ASP A 58 -15.74 6.21 -23.49
N MET A 59 -15.13 5.18 -22.90
CA MET A 59 -14.00 4.42 -23.43
C MET A 59 -14.26 2.89 -23.35
N PRO A 60 -15.17 2.34 -24.17
CA PRO A 60 -15.60 0.94 -24.05
C PRO A 60 -14.49 -0.09 -24.30
N HIS A 61 -13.39 0.31 -24.95
CA HIS A 61 -12.20 -0.51 -25.17
C HIS A 61 -11.33 -0.67 -23.91
N VAL A 62 -11.53 0.18 -22.88
CA VAL A 62 -10.88 0.05 -21.57
C VAL A 62 -11.61 -1.02 -20.76
N SER A 63 -10.97 -2.17 -20.60
CA SER A 63 -11.54 -3.34 -19.91
C SER A 63 -10.88 -3.62 -18.56
N LYS A 64 -9.64 -3.16 -18.36
CA LYS A 64 -8.86 -3.41 -17.15
C LYS A 64 -8.87 -2.19 -16.22
N PHE A 65 -9.24 -2.42 -14.97
CA PHE A 65 -9.27 -1.39 -13.93
C PHE A 65 -8.41 -1.88 -12.76
N ALA A 66 -7.46 -1.05 -12.32
CA ALA A 66 -6.55 -1.39 -11.23
C ALA A 66 -6.24 -0.16 -10.39
N THR A 67 -5.80 -0.38 -9.16
CA THR A 67 -5.33 0.68 -8.26
C THR A 67 -3.82 0.56 -8.09
N LEU A 68 -3.12 1.69 -8.10
CA LEU A 68 -1.73 1.77 -7.67
C LEU A 68 -1.69 2.63 -6.40
N SER A 69 -1.96 2.00 -5.27
CA SER A 69 -2.13 2.69 -3.98
C SER A 69 -0.88 2.59 -3.12
N PRO A 70 -0.53 3.66 -2.37
CA PRO A 70 0.52 3.56 -1.36
C PRO A 70 0.07 2.66 -0.22
N ILE A 71 1.04 2.09 0.50
CA ILE A 71 0.78 1.28 1.72
C ILE A 71 1.35 2.06 2.92
N PRO A 72 0.70 3.16 3.36
CA PRO A 72 1.20 3.96 4.47
C PRO A 72 1.24 3.12 5.75
N GLY A 73 2.26 3.35 6.58
CA GLY A 73 2.44 2.62 7.84
C GLY A 73 3.04 1.22 7.71
N PHE A 74 3.20 0.67 6.50
CA PHE A 74 3.80 -0.67 6.33
C PHE A 74 5.22 -0.78 6.91
N MET A 75 6.09 0.19 6.61
CA MET A 75 7.46 0.19 7.13
C MET A 75 7.50 0.29 8.67
N GLN A 76 6.68 1.16 9.25
CA GLN A 76 6.57 1.30 10.71
C GLN A 76 6.09 0.00 11.36
N TRP A 77 5.07 -0.62 10.76
CA TRP A 77 4.56 -1.92 11.18
C TRP A 77 5.65 -3.01 11.10
N LEU A 78 6.41 -3.06 10.01
CA LEU A 78 7.47 -4.04 9.80
C LEU A 78 8.59 -3.89 10.84
N ILE A 79 9.07 -2.67 11.07
CA ILE A 79 10.10 -2.37 12.08
C ILE A 79 9.62 -2.77 13.49
N SER A 80 8.36 -2.46 13.83
CA SER A 80 7.77 -2.85 15.12
C SER A 80 7.71 -4.37 15.31
N LYS A 81 7.47 -5.14 14.23
CA LYS A 81 7.48 -6.60 14.29
C LYS A 81 8.89 -7.17 14.47
N LEU A 82 9.87 -6.63 13.75
CA LEU A 82 11.28 -7.06 13.87
C LEU A 82 11.86 -6.74 15.25
N SER A 83 11.57 -5.56 15.81
CA SER A 83 12.02 -5.19 17.16
C SER A 83 11.33 -6.01 18.25
N SER A 84 10.09 -6.44 18.04
CA SER A 84 9.43 -7.36 18.95
C SER A 84 10.11 -8.74 18.93
N GLN A 85 10.48 -9.24 17.75
CA GLN A 85 11.19 -10.53 17.60
C GLN A 85 12.59 -10.54 18.22
N SER A 86 13.35 -9.45 18.12
CA SER A 86 14.68 -9.38 18.73
C SER A 86 14.62 -9.46 20.26
N ARG A 87 13.58 -8.90 20.89
CA ARG A 87 13.39 -8.96 22.35
C ARG A 87 13.07 -10.37 22.84
N PHE A 88 12.31 -11.17 22.08
CA PHE A 88 12.08 -12.58 22.42
C PHE A 88 13.36 -13.43 22.35
N ALA A 89 14.32 -13.09 21.48
CA ALA A 89 15.60 -13.79 21.36
C ALA A 89 16.65 -13.37 22.41
N GLU A 90 16.44 -12.27 23.10
CA GLU A 90 17.29 -11.81 24.22
C GLU A 90 16.81 -12.35 25.57
N ASP A 91 15.50 -12.49 25.77
CA ASP A 91 14.93 -13.06 27.00
C ASP A 91 15.30 -14.55 27.19
N GLU A 92 15.40 -15.34 26.11
CA GLU A 92 15.82 -16.76 26.20
C GLU A 92 17.32 -16.95 26.53
N ARG A 93 18.14 -15.90 26.36
CA ARG A 93 19.57 -15.94 26.76
C ARG A 93 19.82 -15.44 28.18
N GLY A 94 18.83 -14.81 28.82
CA GLY A 94 18.96 -14.22 30.16
C GLY A 94 18.66 -15.17 31.33
N THR A 95 18.12 -16.38 31.10
CA THR A 95 17.67 -17.28 32.20
C THR A 95 18.70 -18.35 32.63
N GLN A 96 19.93 -18.35 32.12
CA GLN A 96 21.01 -19.25 32.59
C GLN A 96 22.13 -18.51 33.33
N SER A 97 21.81 -17.77 34.40
CA SER A 97 22.83 -17.42 35.41
C SER A 97 22.16 -17.08 36.74
N ASN A 98 22.00 -18.08 37.62
CA ASN A 98 22.23 -17.95 39.06
C ASN A 98 21.99 -19.28 39.77
N SER A 99 23.07 -20.02 40.00
CA SER A 99 23.18 -20.98 41.10
C SER A 99 24.23 -20.44 42.07
N PRO A 100 23.89 -20.10 43.33
CA PRO A 100 24.89 -19.70 44.31
C PRO A 100 25.55 -20.97 44.86
N SER A 101 26.74 -21.33 44.37
CA SER A 101 27.51 -22.40 44.99
C SER A 101 28.24 -21.84 46.22
N SER A 102 27.74 -22.27 47.38
CA SER A 102 28.24 -22.05 48.72
C SER A 102 29.76 -22.18 48.88
N THR A 103 30.34 -21.23 49.59
CA THR A 103 31.58 -21.33 50.36
C THR A 103 31.65 -22.64 51.13
N PHE A 104 32.76 -23.39 51.01
CA PHE A 104 33.23 -24.27 52.07
C PHE A 104 34.76 -24.26 52.13
N SER A 105 35.22 -24.40 53.38
CA SER A 105 36.55 -24.15 53.96
C SER A 105 37.74 -24.87 53.33
#